data_AF-A0A7K9XK50-F1
#
_entry.id   AF-A0A7K9XK50-F1
#
_cell.length_a   1.000
_cell.length_b   1.000
_cell.length_c   1.000
_cell.angle_alpha   90.00
_cell.angle_beta   90.00
_cell.angle_gamma   90.00
#
_symmetry.space_group_name_H-M   'P 1'
#
loop_
_entity.id
_entity.type
_entity.pdbx_description
1 polymer ?
#
loop_
_entity_poly.entity_id
_entity_poly.type
_entity_poly.pdbx_seq_one_letter_code
_entity_poly.pdbx_strand_id
1 'polypeptide(L)'
;GPDFGYVRREPLFEAIASLDSFGNLEVSPPVTVAGKEYPLGRILIGSSFPTSAGRRMTRVVRDFLYAQQVQAPVELYSDWLAVGHVDEFVTFVPTSDAKRFRMLMASPAACYRLFREKQKEGQGEATMFKGKRYSGADTKRVTINKVLSNNILLQQNQYVQRCIDWNRDVLKKELGLTEEDIIDLPVLFKLDKQGKAVPYFPNMVTMIILAKDLGIPKPFGPMVGGECCLERWTRFLLEPLGLHCCFLEEVASYHGRLGEVRCGTNVQRQPFAFKWWHVTP
;
A
#
# COMPACT_ATOMS: atom_id res chain seq x y z
N GLY A 1 -4.75 10.60 -28.38
CA GLY A 1 -5.44 11.79 -28.92
C GLY A 1 -4.41 12.86 -29.22
N PRO A 2 -4.82 14.08 -29.62
CA PRO A 2 -3.90 15.23 -29.65
C PRO A 2 -3.19 15.36 -28.30
N ASP A 3 -1.85 15.43 -28.31
CA ASP A 3 -0.97 15.51 -27.13
C ASP A 3 -1.19 14.45 -26.05
N PHE A 4 -1.73 13.29 -26.43
CA PHE A 4 -1.94 12.15 -25.53
C PHE A 4 -1.46 10.86 -26.21
N GLY A 5 -0.22 10.48 -25.89
CA GLY A 5 0.45 9.31 -26.44
C GLY A 5 -0.16 7.99 -25.93
N TYR A 6 0.09 6.93 -26.68
CA TYR A 6 -0.33 5.57 -26.33
C TYR A 6 0.83 4.60 -26.57
N VAL A 7 1.07 3.70 -25.62
CA VAL A 7 2.03 2.62 -25.74
C VAL A 7 1.46 1.37 -25.10
N ARG A 8 1.70 0.20 -25.72
CA ARG A 8 1.36 -1.10 -25.17
C ARG A 8 2.47 -2.11 -25.41
N ARG A 9 2.52 -3.14 -24.59
CA ARG A 9 3.35 -4.34 -24.76
C ARG A 9 2.48 -5.55 -24.54
N GLU A 10 2.53 -6.51 -25.45
CA GLU A 10 1.72 -7.73 -25.40
C GLU A 10 2.67 -8.94 -25.42
N PRO A 11 2.56 -9.87 -24.47
CA PRO A 11 3.39 -11.06 -24.46
C PRO A 11 2.97 -12.01 -25.60
N LEU A 12 3.95 -12.59 -26.29
CA LEU A 12 3.68 -13.54 -27.39
C LEU A 12 3.28 -14.94 -26.88
N PHE A 13 3.88 -15.39 -25.78
CA PHE A 13 3.73 -16.75 -25.27
C PHE A 13 3.48 -16.82 -23.75
N GLU A 14 3.88 -15.80 -23.01
CA GLU A 14 3.73 -15.75 -21.55
C GLU A 14 2.29 -15.40 -21.18
N ALA A 15 1.70 -16.13 -20.23
CA ALA A 15 0.36 -15.86 -19.75
C ALA A 15 0.33 -14.58 -18.89
N ILE A 16 -0.67 -13.73 -19.13
CA ILE A 16 -0.91 -12.52 -18.34
C ILE A 16 -1.42 -12.92 -16.94
N ALA A 17 -0.81 -12.35 -15.91
CA ALA A 17 -1.20 -12.55 -14.52
C ALA A 17 -1.72 -11.25 -13.90
N SER A 18 -2.28 -11.35 -12.69
CA SER A 18 -2.70 -10.17 -11.92
C SER A 18 -1.58 -9.14 -11.76
N LEU A 19 -0.32 -9.59 -11.65
CA LEU A 19 0.87 -8.75 -11.53
C LEU A 19 1.20 -7.89 -12.77
N ASP A 20 0.56 -8.13 -13.92
CA ASP A 20 0.69 -7.27 -15.10
C ASP A 20 -0.22 -6.03 -15.04
N SER A 21 -1.14 -5.97 -14.07
CA SER A 21 -1.99 -4.80 -13.84
C SER A 21 -1.19 -3.65 -13.24
N PHE A 22 -1.52 -2.40 -13.57
CA PHE A 22 -0.72 -1.24 -13.18
C PHE A 22 -0.90 -0.76 -11.73
N GLY A 23 -1.75 -1.39 -10.92
CA GLY A 23 -1.61 -1.30 -9.45
C GLY A 23 -0.28 -1.91 -8.96
N ASN A 24 0.29 -2.83 -9.75
CA ASN A 24 1.61 -3.41 -9.53
C ASN A 24 2.76 -2.62 -10.17
N LEU A 25 2.52 -1.38 -10.64
CA LEU A 25 3.51 -0.52 -11.26
C LEU A 25 3.44 0.88 -10.65
N GLU A 26 4.37 1.18 -9.76
CA GLU A 26 4.46 2.46 -9.04
C GLU A 26 5.82 3.11 -9.27
N VAL A 27 6.03 4.31 -8.74
CA VAL A 27 7.32 5.01 -8.81
C VAL A 27 7.60 5.76 -7.50
N SER A 28 8.85 5.69 -7.04
CA SER A 28 9.29 6.45 -5.87
C SER A 28 9.40 7.95 -6.18
N PRO A 29 9.40 8.81 -5.15
CA PRO A 29 9.95 10.17 -5.28
C PRO A 29 11.43 10.14 -5.68
N PRO A 30 12.01 11.29 -6.08
CA PRO A 30 13.44 11.42 -6.30
C PRO A 30 14.24 11.08 -5.04
N VAL A 31 15.33 10.31 -5.21
CA VAL A 31 16.17 9.80 -4.10
C VAL A 31 17.64 9.83 -4.45
N THR A 32 18.50 9.74 -3.44
CA THR A 32 19.95 9.55 -3.60
C THR A 32 20.37 8.33 -2.81
N VAL A 33 21.07 7.40 -3.45
CA VAL A 33 21.43 6.11 -2.87
C VAL A 33 22.93 5.92 -2.99
N ALA A 34 23.63 5.88 -1.86
CA ALA A 34 25.08 5.71 -1.82
C ALA A 34 25.84 6.67 -2.78
N GLY A 35 25.40 7.93 -2.87
CA GLY A 35 25.98 8.95 -3.75
C GLY A 35 25.47 8.96 -5.19
N LYS A 36 24.65 7.98 -5.61
CA LYS A 36 23.99 7.99 -6.92
C LYS A 36 22.62 8.66 -6.85
N GLU A 37 22.43 9.70 -7.64
CA GLU A 37 21.15 10.41 -7.73
C GLU A 37 20.18 9.71 -8.70
N TYR A 38 18.91 9.62 -8.28
CA TYR A 38 17.77 9.20 -9.09
C TYR A 38 16.77 10.36 -9.14
N PRO A 39 17.00 11.38 -9.98
CA PRO A 39 16.24 12.63 -9.96
C PRO A 39 14.78 12.49 -10.45
N LEU A 40 14.45 11.36 -11.09
CA LEU A 40 13.11 11.00 -11.54
C LEU A 40 12.48 9.88 -10.71
N GLY A 41 13.11 9.55 -9.56
CA GLY A 41 12.78 8.40 -8.75
C GLY A 41 13.13 7.07 -9.40
N ARG A 42 12.65 5.98 -8.80
CA ARG A 42 12.83 4.60 -9.29
C ARG A 42 11.48 3.93 -9.43
N ILE A 43 11.27 3.24 -10.55
CA ILE A 43 10.08 2.40 -10.79
C ILE A 43 10.07 1.26 -9.76
N LEU A 44 8.89 0.96 -9.22
CA LEU A 44 8.66 -0.14 -8.27
C LEU A 44 7.66 -1.11 -8.90
N ILE A 45 8.04 -2.38 -9.04
CA ILE A 45 7.17 -3.43 -9.56
C ILE A 45 7.17 -4.63 -8.62
N GLY A 46 6.01 -5.25 -8.43
CA GLY A 46 5.90 -6.44 -7.60
C GLY A 46 6.22 -7.73 -8.34
N SER A 47 6.80 -8.68 -7.61
CA SER A 47 7.38 -9.93 -8.09
C SER A 47 7.27 -11.03 -7.02
N SER A 48 7.85 -12.19 -7.32
CA SER A 48 7.99 -13.35 -6.42
C SER A 48 9.47 -13.60 -6.11
N PHE A 49 9.77 -14.46 -5.12
CA PHE A 49 11.15 -14.84 -4.85
C PHE A 49 11.73 -15.67 -6.01
N PRO A 50 13.03 -15.54 -6.36
CA PRO A 50 13.63 -16.18 -7.54
C PRO A 50 13.45 -17.71 -7.62
N THR A 51 13.36 -18.40 -6.48
CA THR A 51 13.21 -19.86 -6.41
C THR A 51 11.76 -20.32 -6.30
N SER A 52 10.81 -19.39 -6.23
CA SER A 52 9.39 -19.70 -6.16
C SER A 52 8.79 -19.80 -7.56
N ALA A 53 7.90 -20.78 -7.79
CA ALA A 53 7.01 -20.79 -8.95
C ALA A 53 5.90 -19.71 -8.83
N GLY A 54 6.23 -18.56 -8.25
CA GLY A 54 5.31 -17.47 -7.97
C GLY A 54 5.05 -16.59 -9.20
N ARG A 55 4.02 -15.76 -9.13
CA ARG A 55 3.66 -14.85 -10.23
C ARG A 55 4.74 -13.77 -10.39
N ARG A 56 4.92 -13.28 -11.62
CA ARG A 56 5.76 -12.13 -11.93
C ARG A 56 5.14 -11.36 -13.09
N MET A 57 5.39 -10.05 -13.14
CA MET A 57 5.06 -9.25 -14.32
C MET A 57 5.76 -9.84 -15.55
N THR A 58 5.05 -9.88 -16.67
CA THR A 58 5.54 -10.46 -17.93
C THR A 58 6.87 -9.83 -18.34
N ARG A 59 7.73 -10.67 -18.92
CA ARG A 59 9.07 -10.25 -19.35
C ARG A 59 9.01 -9.09 -20.33
N VAL A 60 8.05 -9.07 -21.26
CA VAL A 60 7.94 -8.01 -22.26
C VAL A 60 7.69 -6.63 -21.64
N VAL A 61 6.93 -6.56 -20.54
CA VAL A 61 6.68 -5.32 -19.80
C VAL A 61 7.91 -4.95 -18.97
N ARG A 62 8.51 -5.91 -18.26
CA ARG A 62 9.76 -5.66 -17.51
C ARG A 62 10.88 -5.14 -18.40
N ASP A 63 11.16 -5.83 -19.51
CA ASP A 63 12.20 -5.44 -20.47
C ASP A 63 11.92 -4.04 -21.03
N PHE A 64 10.65 -3.70 -21.29
CA PHE A 64 10.28 -2.34 -21.68
C PHE A 64 10.60 -1.29 -20.61
N LEU A 65 10.25 -1.54 -19.35
CA LEU A 65 10.52 -0.61 -18.24
C LEU A 65 12.04 -0.44 -18.01
N TYR A 66 12.79 -1.53 -18.00
CA TYR A 66 14.26 -1.49 -17.87
C TYR A 66 14.92 -0.75 -19.04
N ALA A 67 14.41 -0.91 -20.26
CA ALA A 67 14.94 -0.22 -21.44
C ALA A 67 14.74 1.31 -21.40
N GLN A 68 13.88 1.85 -20.53
CA GLN A 68 13.73 3.31 -20.37
C GLN A 68 14.88 3.95 -19.60
N GLN A 69 15.64 3.16 -18.82
CA GLN A 69 16.86 3.52 -18.08
C GLN A 69 16.70 4.55 -16.95
N VAL A 70 16.08 5.70 -17.21
CA VAL A 70 16.10 6.91 -16.37
C VAL A 70 15.36 6.79 -15.03
N GLN A 71 14.66 5.68 -14.80
CA GLN A 71 13.96 5.36 -13.54
C GLN A 71 14.32 3.95 -13.01
N ALA A 72 15.45 3.38 -13.45
CA ALA A 72 16.10 2.17 -12.92
C ALA A 72 15.23 1.26 -12.00
N PRO A 73 14.37 0.39 -12.56
CA PRO A 73 13.36 -0.35 -11.81
C PRO A 73 13.89 -1.21 -10.66
N VAL A 74 13.09 -1.32 -9.59
CA VAL A 74 13.29 -2.18 -8.42
C VAL A 74 12.13 -3.18 -8.34
N GLU A 75 12.46 -4.45 -8.18
CA GLU A 75 11.46 -5.50 -7.94
C GLU A 75 11.23 -5.68 -6.43
N LEU A 76 9.96 -5.64 -6.04
CA LEU A 76 9.47 -5.84 -4.67
C LEU A 76 8.80 -7.21 -4.57
N TYR A 77 8.65 -7.74 -3.36
CA TYR A 77 7.92 -8.97 -3.10
C TYR A 77 6.44 -8.66 -2.87
N SER A 78 5.60 -8.87 -3.88
CA SER A 78 4.14 -8.66 -3.80
C SER A 78 3.34 -9.95 -3.93
N ASP A 79 3.96 -11.05 -4.38
CA ASP A 79 3.23 -12.29 -4.65
C ASP A 79 2.57 -12.91 -3.40
N TRP A 80 2.87 -12.44 -2.19
CA TRP A 80 2.16 -12.84 -0.96
C TRP A 80 0.71 -12.33 -0.89
N LEU A 81 0.33 -11.31 -1.67
CA LEU A 81 -1.04 -10.78 -1.77
C LEU A 81 -1.86 -11.55 -2.81
N ALA A 82 -3.18 -11.66 -2.60
CA ALA A 82 -4.06 -12.36 -3.54
C ALA A 82 -4.14 -11.63 -4.88
N VAL A 83 -4.27 -10.30 -4.85
CA VAL A 83 -4.20 -9.45 -6.04
C VAL A 83 -2.74 -9.30 -6.48
N GLY A 84 -1.82 -9.04 -5.54
CA GLY A 84 -0.38 -9.15 -5.80
C GLY A 84 0.24 -7.83 -6.24
N HIS A 85 -0.32 -6.70 -5.83
CA HIS A 85 0.10 -5.37 -6.29
C HIS A 85 0.90 -4.64 -5.21
N VAL A 86 1.79 -3.74 -5.62
CA VAL A 86 2.64 -2.97 -4.69
C VAL A 86 1.88 -1.85 -4.00
N ASP A 87 0.88 -1.26 -4.67
CA ASP A 87 0.03 -0.20 -4.12
C ASP A 87 -0.79 -0.67 -2.90
N GLU A 88 -0.98 -1.98 -2.74
CA GLU A 88 -1.65 -2.59 -1.59
C GLU A 88 -0.83 -2.51 -0.29
N PHE A 89 0.48 -2.23 -0.33
CA PHE A 89 1.28 -2.23 0.92
C PHE A 89 2.26 -1.08 1.05
N VAL A 90 2.53 -0.32 -0.01
CA VAL A 90 3.39 0.85 0.05
C VAL A 90 2.83 2.02 -0.75
N THR A 91 2.97 3.23 -0.21
CA THR A 91 2.76 4.46 -0.98
C THR A 91 3.65 5.61 -0.48
N PHE A 92 3.63 6.76 -1.14
CA PHE A 92 4.44 7.93 -0.78
C PHE A 92 3.60 9.19 -0.71
N VAL A 93 3.72 9.93 0.40
CA VAL A 93 3.07 11.24 0.58
C VAL A 93 4.11 12.34 0.63
N PRO A 94 3.81 13.55 0.10
CA PRO A 94 4.70 14.69 0.24
C PRO A 94 4.70 15.19 1.68
N THR A 95 5.80 15.79 2.11
CA THR A 95 5.90 16.50 3.38
C THR A 95 6.52 17.88 3.17
N SER A 96 6.21 18.80 4.08
CA SER A 96 6.78 20.16 4.08
C SER A 96 8.12 20.26 4.79
N ASP A 97 8.58 19.18 5.43
CA ASP A 97 9.87 19.15 6.14
C ASP A 97 11.05 18.86 5.20
N ALA A 98 12.26 18.86 5.76
CA ALA A 98 13.50 18.68 5.00
C ALA A 98 13.55 17.37 4.20
N LYS A 99 12.78 16.36 4.60
CA LYS A 99 12.71 15.03 3.96
C LYS A 99 11.82 15.02 2.72
N ARG A 100 10.96 16.02 2.53
CA ARG A 100 10.09 16.26 1.36
C ARG A 100 9.04 15.19 1.07
N PHE A 101 9.21 13.97 1.56
CA PHE A 101 8.22 12.90 1.51
C PHE A 101 8.31 11.98 2.73
N ARG A 102 7.29 11.12 2.87
CA ARG A 102 7.31 9.92 3.72
C ARG A 102 6.84 8.72 2.92
N MET A 103 7.47 7.58 3.16
CA MET A 103 6.97 6.29 2.71
C MET A 103 5.95 5.77 3.72
N LEU A 104 4.74 5.50 3.28
CA LEU A 104 3.70 4.89 4.10
C LEU A 104 3.69 3.38 3.81
N MET A 105 3.75 2.56 4.86
CA MET A 105 3.69 1.10 4.73
C MET A 105 2.51 0.53 5.52
N ALA A 106 1.84 -0.47 4.95
CA ALA A 106 0.85 -1.25 5.68
C ALA A 106 1.53 -1.98 6.86
N SER A 107 0.88 -2.02 8.04
CA SER A 107 1.50 -2.62 9.22
C SER A 107 0.48 -3.35 10.10
N PRO A 108 0.39 -4.68 10.00
CA PRO A 108 -0.31 -5.50 10.98
C PRO A 108 0.19 -5.30 12.40
N ALA A 109 1.51 -5.18 12.60
CA ALA A 109 2.08 -4.95 13.90
C ALA A 109 1.58 -3.65 14.55
N ALA A 110 1.49 -2.55 13.78
CA ALA A 110 0.91 -1.29 14.24
C ALA A 110 -0.57 -1.45 14.62
N CYS A 111 -1.36 -2.19 13.82
CA CYS A 111 -2.77 -2.41 14.12
C CYS A 111 -2.97 -3.24 15.40
N TYR A 112 -2.22 -4.32 15.58
CA TYR A 112 -2.28 -5.14 16.81
C TYR A 112 -1.84 -4.34 18.04
N ARG A 113 -0.84 -3.46 17.91
CA ARG A 113 -0.40 -2.57 19.00
C ARG A 113 -1.52 -1.63 19.42
N LEU A 114 -2.10 -0.91 18.45
CA LEU A 114 -3.24 -0.01 18.68
C LEU A 114 -4.42 -0.74 19.34
N PHE A 115 -4.78 -1.93 18.85
CA PHE A 115 -5.89 -2.70 19.41
C PHE A 115 -5.60 -3.17 20.84
N ARG A 116 -4.37 -3.59 21.15
CA ARG A 116 -3.97 -3.95 22.53
C ARG A 116 -3.99 -2.74 23.46
N GLU A 117 -3.58 -1.57 23.00
CA GLU A 117 -3.67 -0.33 23.78
C GLU A 117 -5.14 0.00 24.10
N LYS A 118 -6.02 -0.04 23.09
CA LYS A 118 -7.46 0.19 23.31
C LYS A 118 -8.10 -0.86 24.21
N GLN A 119 -7.68 -2.13 24.13
CA GLN A 119 -8.13 -3.16 25.06
C GLN A 119 -7.71 -2.83 26.51
N LYS A 120 -6.47 -2.39 26.74
CA LYS A 120 -5.97 -1.98 28.07
C LYS A 120 -6.70 -0.75 28.62
N GLU A 121 -7.16 0.15 27.76
CA GLU A 121 -8.01 1.29 28.10
C GLU A 121 -9.48 0.90 28.39
N GLY A 122 -9.82 -0.40 28.43
CA GLY A 122 -11.18 -0.89 28.69
C GLY A 122 -12.10 -0.87 27.46
N GLN A 123 -11.58 -0.59 26.26
CA GLN A 123 -12.36 -0.49 25.03
C GLN A 123 -12.39 -1.82 24.23
N GLY A 124 -12.11 -2.95 24.87
CA GLY A 124 -12.05 -4.27 24.21
C GLY A 124 -13.34 -4.70 23.51
N GLU A 125 -14.49 -4.20 23.96
CA GLU A 125 -15.81 -4.47 23.37
C GLU A 125 -16.19 -3.50 22.24
N ALA A 126 -15.33 -2.55 21.90
CA ALA A 126 -15.55 -1.64 20.76
C ALA A 126 -15.70 -2.44 19.46
N THR A 127 -16.76 -2.17 18.72
CA THR A 127 -17.17 -2.94 17.54
C THR A 127 -16.65 -2.33 16.25
N MET A 128 -16.14 -3.16 15.35
CA MET A 128 -15.82 -2.83 13.96
C MET A 128 -17.08 -2.90 13.08
N PHE A 129 -17.01 -2.31 11.89
CA PHE A 129 -18.03 -2.38 10.83
C PHE A 129 -19.41 -1.80 11.23
N LYS A 130 -19.44 -0.90 12.22
CA LYS A 130 -20.67 -0.21 12.64
C LYS A 130 -21.18 0.68 11.51
N GLY A 131 -22.45 0.52 11.14
CA GLY A 131 -23.14 1.40 10.20
C GLY A 131 -23.17 0.97 8.73
N LYS A 132 -22.78 -0.27 8.36
CA LYS A 132 -22.88 -0.71 6.96
C LYS A 132 -23.55 -2.07 6.70
N ARG A 133 -24.38 -2.04 5.65
CA ARG A 133 -24.78 -3.13 4.75
C ARG A 133 -23.54 -3.70 4.03
N TYR A 134 -22.60 -4.28 4.76
CA TYR A 134 -21.45 -4.96 4.16
C TYR A 134 -21.94 -6.31 3.61
N SER A 135 -22.24 -6.36 2.32
CA SER A 135 -22.71 -7.56 1.62
C SER A 135 -21.55 -8.55 1.47
N GLY A 136 -21.42 -9.51 2.40
CA GLY A 136 -20.51 -10.64 2.22
C GLY A 136 -19.90 -11.23 3.48
N ALA A 137 -20.06 -10.60 4.65
CA ALA A 137 -19.65 -11.18 5.92
C ALA A 137 -20.79 -11.06 6.92
N ASP A 138 -21.12 -12.19 7.55
CA ASP A 138 -21.89 -12.26 8.79
C ASP A 138 -21.51 -11.05 9.66
N THR A 139 -22.41 -10.09 9.84
CA THR A 139 -22.24 -8.89 10.69
C THR A 139 -22.25 -9.28 12.18
N LYS A 140 -21.68 -10.43 12.50
CA LYS A 140 -21.43 -10.93 13.85
C LYS A 140 -20.47 -9.96 14.51
N ARG A 141 -21.01 -9.00 15.27
CA ARG A 141 -20.35 -8.07 16.20
C ARG A 141 -18.86 -8.39 16.40
N VAL A 142 -18.00 -7.90 15.50
CA VAL A 142 -16.54 -8.08 15.57
C VAL A 142 -16.01 -7.04 16.53
N THR A 143 -15.40 -7.46 17.62
CA THR A 143 -14.84 -6.57 18.65
C THR A 143 -13.32 -6.65 18.67
N ILE A 144 -12.67 -5.66 19.29
CA ILE A 144 -11.22 -5.70 19.54
C ILE A 144 -10.83 -7.01 20.25
N ASN A 145 -11.57 -7.41 21.29
CA ASN A 145 -11.34 -8.65 22.02
C ASN A 145 -11.34 -9.88 21.11
N LYS A 146 -12.32 -9.99 20.19
CA LYS A 146 -12.41 -11.11 19.25
C LYS A 146 -11.26 -11.12 18.23
N VAL A 147 -10.81 -9.96 17.76
CA VAL A 147 -9.65 -9.87 16.85
C VAL A 147 -8.38 -10.31 17.58
N LEU A 148 -8.16 -9.80 18.79
CA LEU A 148 -6.96 -10.10 19.58
C LEU A 148 -6.92 -11.54 20.10
N SER A 149 -8.07 -12.18 20.35
CA SER A 149 -8.14 -13.58 20.78
C SER A 149 -8.09 -14.60 19.62
N ASN A 150 -8.11 -14.13 18.37
CA ASN A 150 -8.06 -15.01 17.21
C ASN A 150 -6.61 -15.38 16.85
N ASN A 151 -6.16 -16.53 17.37
CA ASN A 151 -4.79 -17.03 17.15
C ASN A 151 -4.48 -17.28 15.66
N ILE A 152 -5.45 -17.71 14.86
CA ILE A 152 -5.26 -17.94 13.42
C ILE A 152 -4.99 -16.62 12.73
N LEU A 153 -5.83 -15.60 12.97
CA LEU A 153 -5.65 -14.27 12.39
C LEU A 153 -4.30 -13.64 12.82
N LEU A 154 -3.89 -13.85 14.08
CA LEU A 154 -2.60 -13.39 14.58
C LEU A 154 -1.43 -14.03 13.82
N GLN A 155 -1.43 -15.37 13.67
CA GLN A 155 -0.38 -16.09 12.94
C GLN A 155 -0.30 -15.65 11.47
N GLN A 156 -1.46 -15.47 10.82
CA GLN A 156 -1.55 -14.96 9.46
C GLN A 156 -0.92 -13.57 9.33
N ASN A 157 -1.25 -12.66 10.25
CA ASN A 157 -0.72 -11.29 10.22
C ASN A 157 0.76 -11.21 10.63
N GLN A 158 1.26 -12.12 11.46
CA GLN A 158 2.70 -12.25 11.72
C GLN A 158 3.46 -12.69 10.46
N TYR A 159 2.88 -13.59 9.65
CA TYR A 159 3.44 -13.93 8.35
C TYR A 159 3.44 -12.73 7.41
N VAL A 160 2.30 -12.05 7.27
CA VAL A 160 2.18 -10.85 6.42
C VAL A 160 3.16 -9.75 6.84
N GLN A 161 3.31 -9.50 8.14
CA GLN A 161 4.29 -8.53 8.64
C GLN A 161 5.70 -8.87 8.17
N ARG A 162 6.12 -10.15 8.20
CA ARG A 162 7.44 -10.56 7.67
C ARG A 162 7.59 -10.30 6.17
N CYS A 163 6.52 -10.49 5.39
CA CYS A 163 6.53 -10.15 3.96
C CYS A 163 6.70 -8.64 3.75
N ILE A 164 6.05 -7.82 4.57
CA ILE A 164 6.17 -6.37 4.53
C ILE A 164 7.56 -5.91 4.99
N ASP A 165 8.08 -6.48 6.07
CA ASP A 165 9.41 -6.17 6.61
C ASP A 165 10.52 -6.47 5.60
N TRP A 166 10.40 -7.58 4.85
CA TRP A 166 11.30 -7.86 3.74
C TRP A 166 11.34 -6.69 2.75
N ASN A 167 10.16 -6.20 2.34
CA ASN A 167 10.05 -5.10 1.39
C ASN A 167 10.56 -3.79 1.99
N ARG A 168 10.35 -3.56 3.30
CA ARG A 168 10.90 -2.41 4.02
C ARG A 168 12.42 -2.39 3.89
N ASP A 169 13.08 -3.53 4.08
CA ASP A 169 14.54 -3.62 3.98
C ASP A 169 15.04 -3.36 2.56
N VAL A 170 14.35 -3.88 1.54
CA VAL A 170 14.72 -3.58 0.15
C VAL A 170 14.46 -2.13 -0.24
N LEU A 171 13.34 -1.55 0.17
CA LEU A 171 13.05 -0.14 -0.10
C LEU A 171 14.07 0.77 0.60
N LYS A 172 14.43 0.48 1.85
CA LYS A 172 15.50 1.20 2.55
C LYS A 172 16.83 1.13 1.81
N LYS A 173 17.22 -0.06 1.36
CA LYS A 173 18.46 -0.25 0.60
C LYS A 173 18.42 0.45 -0.76
N GLU A 174 17.38 0.21 -1.55
CA GLU A 174 17.30 0.61 -2.95
C GLU A 174 16.87 2.06 -3.17
N LEU A 175 16.31 2.70 -2.14
CA LEU A 175 15.90 4.11 -2.15
C LEU A 175 16.68 4.97 -1.14
N GLY A 176 17.61 4.39 -0.38
CA GLY A 176 18.43 5.12 0.59
C GLY A 176 17.62 5.66 1.78
N LEU A 177 16.56 4.96 2.18
CA LEU A 177 15.66 5.40 3.25
C LEU A 177 16.14 4.92 4.63
N THR A 178 15.81 5.71 5.64
CA THR A 178 15.94 5.39 7.05
C THR A 178 14.57 5.09 7.66
N GLU A 179 14.53 4.52 8.86
CA GLU A 179 13.27 4.31 9.61
C GLU A 179 12.45 5.59 9.79
N GLU A 180 13.17 6.69 9.84
CA GLU A 180 12.67 8.02 10.12
C GLU A 180 11.95 8.64 8.90
N ASP A 181 12.06 7.99 7.73
CA ASP A 181 11.37 8.33 6.48
C ASP A 181 10.09 7.48 6.29
N ILE A 182 9.82 6.54 7.20
CA ILE A 182 8.78 5.53 7.08
C ILE A 182 7.71 5.73 8.15
N ILE A 183 6.44 5.65 7.74
CA ILE A 183 5.29 5.68 8.65
C ILE A 183 4.47 4.41 8.46
N ASP A 184 4.27 3.69 9.55
CA ASP A 184 3.49 2.46 9.60
C ASP A 184 1.99 2.78 9.79
N LEU A 185 1.18 2.47 8.79
CA LEU A 185 -0.28 2.58 8.87
C LEU A 185 -0.89 1.28 9.40
N PRO A 186 -1.82 1.32 10.37
CA PRO A 186 -2.42 0.13 10.93
C PRO A 186 -3.37 -0.52 9.92
N VAL A 187 -2.98 -1.69 9.41
CA VAL A 187 -3.74 -2.48 8.43
C VAL A 187 -3.74 -3.95 8.87
N LEU A 188 -4.86 -4.66 8.71
CA LEU A 188 -4.93 -6.11 8.93
C LEU A 188 -5.26 -6.84 7.65
N PHE A 189 -4.78 -8.06 7.55
CA PHE A 189 -5.04 -8.99 6.46
C PHE A 189 -5.63 -10.29 7.00
N LYS A 190 -6.21 -11.08 6.11
CA LYS A 190 -6.50 -12.51 6.31
C LYS A 190 -5.97 -13.28 5.12
N LEU A 191 -5.59 -14.54 5.31
CA LEU A 191 -5.20 -15.38 4.18
C LEU A 191 -6.44 -16.04 3.55
N ASP A 192 -6.48 -16.07 2.22
CA ASP A 192 -7.44 -16.83 1.44
C ASP A 192 -7.11 -18.33 1.43
N LYS A 193 -7.86 -19.12 0.66
CA LYS A 193 -7.67 -20.58 0.58
C LYS A 193 -6.35 -20.98 -0.08
N GLN A 194 -5.72 -20.07 -0.82
CA GLN A 194 -4.45 -20.25 -1.51
C GLN A 194 -3.28 -19.76 -0.64
N GLY A 195 -3.55 -19.31 0.59
CA GLY A 195 -2.54 -18.77 1.50
C GLY A 195 -2.08 -17.36 1.13
N LYS A 196 -2.81 -16.66 0.25
CA LYS A 196 -2.49 -15.29 -0.17
C LYS A 196 -3.28 -14.29 0.67
N ALA A 197 -2.67 -13.14 0.97
CA ALA A 197 -3.28 -12.12 1.82
C ALA A 197 -4.34 -11.30 1.07
N VAL A 198 -5.47 -11.08 1.73
CA VAL A 198 -6.49 -10.09 1.35
C VAL A 198 -6.73 -9.14 2.53
N PRO A 199 -7.05 -7.86 2.28
CA PRO A 199 -7.30 -6.92 3.36
C PRO A 199 -8.49 -7.37 4.23
N TYR A 200 -8.35 -7.27 5.55
CA TYR A 200 -9.38 -7.65 6.53
C TYR A 200 -10.47 -6.57 6.66
N PHE A 201 -10.07 -5.32 6.43
CA PHE A 201 -10.90 -4.14 6.29
C PHE A 201 -10.28 -3.23 5.21
N PRO A 202 -10.99 -2.21 4.68
CA PRO A 202 -10.48 -1.36 3.60
C PRO A 202 -9.07 -0.82 3.88
N ASN A 203 -8.17 -1.06 2.94
CA ASN A 203 -6.74 -0.84 3.14
C ASN A 203 -6.35 0.64 3.00
N MET A 204 -6.10 1.31 4.11
CA MET A 204 -5.81 2.76 4.14
C MET A 204 -4.59 3.19 3.31
N VAL A 205 -3.64 2.29 3.00
CA VAL A 205 -2.47 2.62 2.15
C VAL A 205 -2.87 2.92 0.71
N THR A 206 -3.97 2.35 0.23
CA THR A 206 -4.48 2.51 -1.14
C THR A 206 -5.21 3.86 -1.37
N MET A 207 -4.68 4.94 -0.80
CA MET A 207 -5.25 6.29 -0.82
C MET A 207 -4.96 7.08 -2.10
N ILE A 208 -5.83 8.03 -2.43
CA ILE A 208 -5.57 9.05 -3.46
C ILE A 208 -4.77 10.18 -2.83
N ILE A 209 -3.75 10.67 -3.55
CA ILE A 209 -2.85 11.72 -3.06
C ILE A 209 -2.90 12.90 -4.02
N LEU A 210 -3.55 13.98 -3.60
CA LEU A 210 -3.70 15.23 -4.35
C LEU A 210 -2.99 16.36 -3.59
N ALA A 211 -1.69 16.50 -3.84
CA ALA A 211 -0.82 17.39 -3.08
C ALA A 211 -0.93 17.10 -1.57
N LYS A 212 -1.60 17.96 -0.80
CA LYS A 212 -1.77 17.81 0.65
C LYS A 212 -3.03 17.03 1.04
N ASP A 213 -3.98 16.89 0.12
CA ASP A 213 -5.26 16.24 0.37
C ASP A 213 -5.17 14.73 0.10
N LEU A 214 -5.53 13.94 1.10
CA LEU A 214 -5.50 12.49 1.07
C LEU A 214 -6.93 11.94 1.07
N GLY A 215 -7.30 11.25 -0.01
CA GLY A 215 -8.52 10.45 -0.10
C GLY A 215 -8.27 9.04 0.40
N ILE A 216 -8.45 8.81 1.70
CA ILE A 216 -8.09 7.57 2.39
C ILE A 216 -9.31 6.64 2.44
N PRO A 217 -9.19 5.35 2.08
CA PRO A 217 -10.26 4.39 2.30
C PRO A 217 -10.75 4.37 3.75
N LYS A 218 -12.05 4.54 3.99
CA LYS A 218 -12.58 4.47 5.36
C LYS A 218 -12.42 3.04 5.89
N PRO A 219 -11.70 2.81 7.01
CA PRO A 219 -11.36 1.47 7.47
C PRO A 219 -12.50 0.76 8.22
N PHE A 220 -13.57 1.48 8.60
CA PHE A 220 -14.66 0.95 9.43
C PHE A 220 -14.19 0.22 10.70
N GLY A 221 -13.12 0.74 11.32
CA GLY A 221 -12.52 0.18 12.52
C GLY A 221 -13.37 0.32 13.79
N PRO A 222 -12.82 -0.11 14.95
CA PRO A 222 -13.52 -0.04 16.23
C PRO A 222 -13.93 1.39 16.60
N MET A 223 -15.19 1.55 17.02
CA MET A 223 -15.72 2.85 17.48
C MET A 223 -15.41 3.06 18.97
N VAL A 224 -14.54 4.03 19.28
CA VAL A 224 -14.11 4.39 20.64
C VAL A 224 -14.44 5.85 20.89
N GLY A 225 -15.29 6.13 21.89
CA GLY A 225 -15.72 7.51 22.19
C GLY A 225 -16.41 8.21 21.00
N GLY A 226 -17.17 7.47 20.19
CA GLY A 226 -17.91 8.02 19.05
C GLY A 226 -17.12 8.13 17.74
N GLU A 227 -15.82 7.81 17.72
CA GLU A 227 -14.96 7.92 16.53
C GLU A 227 -14.27 6.58 16.22
N CYS A 228 -13.94 6.34 14.95
CA CYS A 228 -13.13 5.20 14.55
C CYS A 228 -11.68 5.39 15.02
N CYS A 229 -11.17 4.46 15.84
CA CYS A 229 -9.81 4.59 16.37
C CYS A 229 -8.71 4.50 15.30
N LEU A 230 -8.95 3.79 14.19
CA LEU A 230 -8.03 3.73 13.05
C LEU A 230 -7.97 5.07 12.31
N GLU A 231 -9.12 5.71 12.08
CA GLU A 231 -9.16 7.05 11.44
C GLU A 231 -8.43 8.08 12.30
N ARG A 232 -8.73 8.10 13.61
CA ARG A 232 -8.06 8.97 14.57
C ARG A 232 -6.55 8.75 14.58
N TRP A 233 -6.10 7.50 14.60
CA TRP A 233 -4.67 7.17 14.59
C TRP A 233 -3.98 7.59 13.30
N THR A 234 -4.61 7.36 12.15
CA THR A 234 -4.08 7.80 10.86
C THR A 234 -3.98 9.33 10.77
N ARG A 235 -4.97 10.08 11.29
CA ARG A 235 -4.87 11.55 11.42
C ARG A 235 -3.69 11.96 12.29
N PHE A 236 -3.56 11.34 13.46
CA PHE A 236 -2.45 11.61 14.38
C PHE A 236 -1.07 11.42 13.74
N LEU A 237 -0.92 10.45 12.83
CA LEU A 237 0.33 10.22 12.11
C LEU A 237 0.59 11.22 10.98
N LEU A 238 -0.45 11.60 10.23
CA LEU A 238 -0.29 12.29 8.94
C LEU A 238 -0.55 13.81 9.01
N GLU A 239 -1.49 14.26 9.84
CA GLU A 239 -1.82 15.69 9.96
C GLU A 239 -0.67 16.55 10.49
N PRO A 240 0.20 16.08 11.41
CA PRO A 240 1.40 16.83 11.80
C PRO A 240 2.39 17.10 10.66
N LEU A 241 2.29 16.37 9.54
CA LEU A 241 3.08 16.60 8.33
C LEU A 241 2.47 17.66 7.39
N GLY A 242 1.35 18.26 7.79
CA GLY A 242 0.58 19.22 6.98
C GLY A 242 -0.31 18.56 5.93
N LEU A 243 -0.69 17.30 6.12
CA LEU A 243 -1.59 16.55 5.25
C LEU A 243 -3.03 16.62 5.74
N HIS A 244 -4.00 16.60 4.83
CA HIS A 244 -5.42 16.64 5.13
C HIS A 244 -6.06 15.28 4.85
N CYS A 245 -6.52 14.60 5.91
CA CYS A 245 -7.07 13.25 5.82
C CYS A 245 -8.60 13.26 5.61
N CYS A 246 -9.05 12.90 4.40
CA CYS A 246 -10.46 12.70 4.08
C CYS A 246 -10.76 11.19 3.93
N PHE A 247 -11.62 10.64 4.79
CA PHE A 247 -11.96 9.22 4.75
C PHE A 247 -13.17 8.94 3.85
N LEU A 248 -12.94 8.20 2.77
CA LEU A 248 -13.92 7.92 1.72
C LEU A 248 -14.79 6.72 2.12
N GLU A 249 -16.11 6.95 2.22
CA GLU A 249 -17.05 5.90 2.61
C GLU A 249 -17.36 4.92 1.48
N GLU A 250 -17.45 5.39 0.23
CA GLU A 250 -17.98 4.61 -0.90
C GLU A 250 -17.11 3.42 -1.33
N VAL A 251 -15.94 3.24 -0.72
CA VAL A 251 -14.99 2.14 -0.97
C VAL A 251 -15.55 0.77 -0.61
N ALA A 252 -16.58 0.71 0.24
CA ALA A 252 -17.19 -0.57 0.61
C ALA A 252 -17.75 -1.37 -0.58
N SER A 253 -18.14 -0.70 -1.68
CA SER A 253 -18.59 -1.37 -2.92
C SER A 253 -17.43 -1.98 -3.72
N TYR A 254 -16.23 -1.41 -3.63
CA TYR A 254 -15.01 -1.89 -4.26
C TYR A 254 -14.34 -3.00 -3.43
N HIS A 255 -14.31 -2.85 -2.11
CA HIS A 255 -13.67 -3.79 -1.18
C HIS A 255 -14.30 -5.20 -1.25
N GLY A 256 -15.62 -5.28 -1.48
CA GLY A 256 -16.33 -6.54 -1.73
C GLY A 256 -15.94 -7.26 -3.02
N ARG A 257 -15.22 -6.59 -3.93
CA ARG A 257 -14.70 -7.12 -5.20
C ARG A 257 -13.17 -7.25 -5.22
N LEU A 258 -12.54 -7.29 -4.04
CA LEU A 258 -11.08 -7.32 -3.87
C LEU A 258 -10.35 -6.08 -4.43
N GLY A 259 -11.05 -4.95 -4.58
CA GLY A 259 -10.45 -3.67 -4.98
C GLY A 259 -10.59 -2.60 -3.89
N GLU A 260 -9.73 -1.60 -3.91
CA GLU A 260 -9.79 -0.43 -3.02
C GLU A 260 -9.86 0.87 -3.84
N VAL A 261 -9.68 2.05 -3.22
CA VAL A 261 -9.82 3.35 -3.90
C VAL A 261 -8.86 3.49 -5.08
N ARG A 262 -7.58 3.10 -4.93
CA ARG A 262 -6.61 3.08 -6.04
C ARG A 262 -6.99 2.13 -7.17
N CYS A 263 -7.71 1.05 -6.88
CA CYS A 263 -8.21 0.15 -7.94
C CYS A 263 -9.26 0.80 -8.84
N GLY A 264 -9.90 1.89 -8.38
CA GLY A 264 -10.92 2.62 -9.13
C GLY A 264 -10.50 4.00 -9.63
N THR A 265 -9.30 4.47 -9.33
CA THR A 265 -8.87 5.85 -9.60
C THR A 265 -7.44 5.92 -10.15
N ASN A 266 -7.17 6.94 -10.97
CA ASN A 266 -5.83 7.22 -11.47
C ASN A 266 -5.63 8.74 -11.57
N VAL A 267 -4.40 9.21 -11.39
CA VAL A 267 -4.07 10.64 -11.33
C VAL A 267 -3.00 10.95 -12.37
N GLN A 268 -3.34 11.77 -13.36
CA GLN A 268 -2.36 12.39 -14.23
C GLN A 268 -1.68 13.54 -13.48
N ARG A 269 -0.34 13.50 -13.40
CA ARG A 269 0.47 14.49 -12.67
C ARG A 269 1.31 15.33 -13.63
N GLN A 270 1.75 16.49 -13.15
CA GLN A 270 2.71 17.30 -13.87
C GLN A 270 4.05 16.54 -14.01
N PRO A 271 4.68 16.57 -15.20
CA PRO A 271 6.03 16.02 -15.37
C PRO A 271 7.06 16.70 -14.46
N PHE A 272 8.15 16.00 -14.15
CA PHE A 272 9.26 16.60 -13.42
C PHE A 272 9.85 17.79 -14.19
N ALA A 273 10.28 18.82 -13.44
CA ALA A 273 11.02 19.95 -14.02
C ALA A 273 12.41 19.51 -14.51
N PHE A 274 13.03 18.54 -13.83
CA PHE A 274 14.30 17.92 -14.21
C PHE A 274 14.19 17.27 -15.60
N LYS A 275 15.20 17.50 -16.45
CA LYS A 275 15.20 17.00 -17.82
C LYS A 275 15.84 15.61 -17.89
N TRP A 276 15.09 14.63 -18.40
CA TRP A 276 15.53 13.23 -18.39
C TRP A 276 16.84 12.98 -19.14
N TRP A 277 17.15 13.78 -20.16
CA TRP A 277 18.42 13.68 -20.91
C TRP A 277 19.64 14.20 -20.13
N HIS A 278 19.46 14.75 -18.92
CA HIS A 278 20.53 15.06 -17.98
C HIS A 278 20.80 13.93 -16.96
N VAL A 279 20.01 12.85 -16.98
CA VAL A 279 20.32 11.67 -16.17
C VAL A 279 21.60 11.02 -16.71
N THR A 280 22.48 10.61 -15.81
CA THR A 280 23.60 9.72 -16.12
C THR A 280 23.23 8.33 -15.57
N PRO A 281 22.69 7.42 -16.42
CA PRO A 281 22.08 6.16 -15.97
C PRO A 281 23.03 5.21 -15.23
#